data_AF-A0A7J3C9N5-F1
#
_entry.id   AF-A0A7J3C9N5-F1
#
_cell.length_a   1.000
_cell.length_b   1.000
_cell.length_c   1.000
_cell.angle_alpha   90.00
_cell.angle_beta   90.00
_cell.angle_gamma   90.00
#
_symmetry.space_group_name_H-M   'P 1'
#
loop_
_entity.id
_entity.type
_entity.pdbx_description
1 polymer ?
#
loop_
_entity_poly.entity_id
_entity_poly.type
_entity_poly.pdbx_seq_one_letter_code
_entity_poly.pdbx_strand_id
1 'polypeptide(L)'
;MGNYTAKLPSYKSLKGISERMLGEHLKLYNGYVAKSNEIVDKLASGTVDLSKSAATYSEFRALKLEQTFNGNGMYLHQFYFENLTETSGSLPADVKVELDSNFGSFEKWKDEFVATGMAGRGWAVLGLNIEDGKLYNLLLDAHNIGGLVTVIPILVLDVFEHAYFIDYGTNRKEYINSYLGLINWAVVSKRISKAKRMHKIWTE
;
A
#
# COMPACT_ATOMS: atom_id res chain seq x y z
N MET A 1 22.72 8.95 1.84
CA MET A 1 21.63 8.05 1.37
C MET A 1 20.80 8.87 0.39
N GLY A 2 20.24 8.29 -0.67
CA GLY A 2 19.46 9.08 -1.64
C GLY A 2 18.15 9.57 -1.03
N ASN A 3 17.76 10.81 -1.31
CA ASN A 3 16.46 11.35 -0.90
C ASN A 3 15.34 10.67 -1.68
N TYR A 4 14.26 10.32 -1.01
CA TYR A 4 13.03 9.84 -1.63
C TYR A 4 12.36 10.98 -2.42
N THR A 5 11.84 10.64 -3.59
CA THR A 5 11.06 11.55 -4.43
C THR A 5 9.67 10.95 -4.66
N ALA A 6 8.64 11.79 -4.54
CA ALA A 6 7.27 11.38 -4.80
C ALA A 6 7.11 10.94 -6.26
N LYS A 7 6.49 9.78 -6.49
CA LYS A 7 6.13 9.32 -7.84
C LYS A 7 4.67 9.62 -8.07
N LEU A 8 4.42 10.77 -8.68
CA LEU A 8 3.07 11.24 -8.95
C LEU A 8 2.46 10.44 -10.12
N PRO A 9 1.16 10.14 -10.07
CA PRO A 9 0.46 9.54 -11.20
C PRO A 9 0.39 10.50 -12.40
N SER A 10 0.26 9.96 -13.60
CA SER A 10 0.08 10.76 -14.82
C SER A 10 -1.34 11.28 -15.01
N TYR A 11 -2.33 10.68 -14.34
CA TYR A 11 -3.74 11.07 -14.40
C TYR A 11 -4.04 12.19 -13.40
N LYS A 12 -5.03 13.03 -13.73
CA LYS A 12 -5.51 14.13 -12.85
C LYS A 12 -6.85 13.82 -12.17
N SER A 13 -7.56 12.82 -12.68
CA SER A 13 -8.79 12.27 -12.09
C SER A 13 -9.00 10.88 -12.68
N LEU A 14 -9.87 10.07 -12.08
CA LEU A 14 -10.32 8.79 -12.61
C LEU A 14 -11.84 8.69 -12.44
N LYS A 15 -12.47 7.72 -13.11
CA LYS A 15 -13.90 7.45 -12.89
C LYS A 15 -14.12 7.10 -11.41
N GLY A 16 -14.87 7.94 -10.69
CA GLY A 16 -15.10 7.77 -9.25
C GLY A 16 -13.94 8.25 -8.37
N ILE A 17 -12.99 9.02 -8.90
CA ILE A 17 -11.93 9.70 -8.14
C ILE A 17 -11.80 11.11 -8.75
N SER A 18 -12.44 12.09 -8.13
CA SER A 18 -12.44 13.47 -8.59
C SER A 18 -11.04 14.08 -8.50
N GLU A 19 -10.78 15.12 -9.31
CA GLU A 19 -9.53 15.89 -9.24
C GLU A 19 -9.31 16.48 -7.84
N ARG A 20 -10.39 16.91 -7.17
CA ARG A 20 -10.32 17.41 -5.79
C ARG A 20 -9.84 16.34 -4.83
N MET A 21 -10.45 15.15 -4.87
CA MET A 21 -10.08 14.05 -3.98
C MET A 21 -8.65 13.59 -4.23
N LEU A 22 -8.26 13.42 -5.50
CA LEU A 22 -6.90 13.06 -5.87
C LEU A 22 -5.89 14.12 -5.40
N GLY A 23 -6.21 15.41 -5.59
CA GLY A 23 -5.37 16.52 -5.17
C GLY A 23 -5.09 16.53 -3.66
N GLU A 24 -6.11 16.32 -2.83
CA GLU A 24 -5.94 16.22 -1.37
C GLU A 24 -5.16 14.96 -0.97
N HIS A 25 -5.42 13.82 -1.62
CA HIS A 25 -4.71 12.57 -1.34
C HIS A 25 -3.22 12.66 -1.68
N LEU A 26 -2.87 13.32 -2.80
CA LEU A 26 -1.48 13.56 -3.19
C LEU A 26 -0.75 14.53 -2.26
N LYS A 27 -1.44 15.49 -1.61
CA LYS A 27 -0.82 16.34 -0.58
C LYS A 27 -0.36 15.52 0.62
N LEU A 28 -1.19 14.58 1.09
CA LEU A 28 -0.83 13.67 2.18
C LEU A 28 0.36 12.79 1.79
N TYR A 29 0.33 12.21 0.59
CA TYR A 29 1.45 11.43 0.05
C TYR A 29 2.77 12.23 0.05
N ASN A 30 2.76 13.46 -0.46
CA ASN A 30 3.94 14.32 -0.46
C ASN A 30 4.43 14.62 0.97
N GLY A 31 3.52 14.77 1.93
CA GLY A 31 3.85 14.90 3.36
C GLY A 31 4.65 13.70 3.88
N TYR A 32 4.22 12.47 3.60
CA TYR A 32 4.94 11.26 4.01
C TYR A 32 6.32 11.15 3.37
N VAL A 33 6.47 11.56 2.10
CA VAL A 33 7.78 11.61 1.42
C VAL A 33 8.72 12.59 2.12
N ALA A 34 8.24 13.82 2.37
CA ALA A 34 9.03 14.86 3.02
C ALA A 34 9.47 14.44 4.43
N LYS A 35 8.55 13.88 5.22
CA LYS A 35 8.85 13.40 6.58
C LYS A 35 9.74 12.17 6.60
N SER A 36 9.61 11.26 5.62
CA SER A 36 10.52 10.13 5.49
C SER A 36 11.97 10.59 5.26
N ASN A 37 12.19 11.61 4.42
CA ASN A 37 13.52 12.20 4.21
C ASN A 37 14.05 12.86 5.48
N GLU A 38 13.25 13.70 6.14
CA GLU A 38 13.64 14.38 7.39
C GLU A 38 14.07 13.37 8.47
N ILE A 39 13.33 12.27 8.63
CA ILE A 39 13.64 11.22 9.61
C ILE A 39 14.94 10.49 9.26
N VAL A 40 15.15 10.14 7.98
CA VAL A 40 16.39 9.48 7.53
C VAL A 40 17.59 10.39 7.76
N ASP A 41 17.50 11.66 7.40
CA ASP A 41 18.56 12.64 7.59
C ASP A 41 18.89 12.81 9.08
N LYS A 42 17.86 12.90 9.93
CA LYS A 42 18.04 13.06 11.38
C LYS A 42 18.62 11.81 12.04
N LEU A 43 18.26 10.62 11.59
CA LEU A 43 18.90 9.37 12.05
C LEU A 43 20.35 9.25 11.58
N ALA A 44 20.69 9.80 10.40
CA ALA A 44 22.02 9.76 9.82
C ALA A 44 22.95 10.90 10.29
N SER A 45 22.42 11.95 10.91
CA SER A 45 23.18 13.16 11.28
C SER A 45 24.26 12.94 12.35
N GLY A 46 24.19 11.84 13.09
CA GLY A 46 25.03 11.59 14.27
C GLY A 46 24.66 12.42 15.51
N THR A 47 23.58 13.22 15.45
CA THR A 47 23.14 14.05 16.58
C THR A 47 22.22 13.32 17.55
N VAL A 48 21.67 12.16 17.16
CA VAL A 48 20.78 11.36 17.99
C VAL A 48 21.60 10.53 19.00
N ASP A 49 21.44 10.83 20.28
CA ASP A 49 22.14 10.13 21.37
C ASP A 49 21.53 8.73 21.60
N LEU A 50 22.17 7.71 21.05
CA LEU A 50 21.72 6.31 21.15
C LEU A 50 21.80 5.77 22.58
N SER A 51 22.66 6.33 23.45
CA SER A 51 22.82 5.87 24.84
C SER A 51 21.59 6.17 25.70
N LYS A 52 20.76 7.14 25.29
CA LYS A 52 19.50 7.52 25.95
C LYS A 52 18.29 6.72 25.44
N SER A 53 18.49 5.65 24.69
CA SER A 53 17.39 4.84 24.16
C SER A 53 16.57 4.21 25.29
N ALA A 54 15.26 4.47 25.30
CA ALA A 54 14.35 3.92 26.29
C ALA A 54 12.97 3.65 25.69
N ALA A 55 12.30 2.62 26.21
CA ALA A 55 10.96 2.22 25.77
C ALA A 55 9.86 3.21 26.20
N THR A 56 10.08 3.97 27.28
CA THR A 56 9.15 4.99 27.77
C THR A 56 9.20 6.25 26.90
N TYR A 57 10.40 6.77 26.65
CA TYR A 57 10.63 7.87 25.72
C TYR A 57 12.12 7.99 25.40
N SER A 58 12.44 8.16 24.11
CA SER A 58 13.71 8.73 23.65
C SER A 58 13.52 9.32 22.26
N GLU A 59 14.39 10.25 21.87
CA GLU A 59 14.39 10.78 20.50
C GLU A 59 14.58 9.67 19.46
N PHE A 60 15.49 8.73 19.72
CA PHE A 60 15.69 7.57 18.86
C PHE A 60 14.42 6.74 18.72
N ARG A 61 13.71 6.45 19.84
CA ARG A 61 12.45 5.71 19.81
C ARG A 61 11.40 6.45 18.98
N ALA A 62 11.24 7.75 19.18
CA ALA A 62 10.27 8.56 18.43
C ALA A 62 10.57 8.51 16.92
N LEU A 63 11.84 8.73 16.53
CA LEU A 63 12.25 8.65 15.13
C LEU A 63 12.03 7.27 14.52
N LYS A 64 12.31 6.18 15.26
CA LYS A 64 12.09 4.81 14.76
C LYS A 64 10.62 4.45 14.59
N LEU A 65 9.74 4.92 15.47
CA LEU A 65 8.29 4.77 15.31
C LEU A 65 7.81 5.52 14.06
N GLU A 66 8.20 6.80 13.93
CA GLU A 66 7.82 7.62 12.79
C GLU A 66 8.43 7.15 11.47
N GLN A 67 9.61 6.52 11.51
CA GLN A 67 10.23 5.92 10.34
C GLN A 67 9.32 4.84 9.73
N THR A 68 8.69 4.01 10.55
CA THR A 68 7.76 2.98 10.06
C THR A 68 6.46 3.61 9.55
N PHE A 69 5.89 4.57 10.26
CA PHE A 69 4.64 5.21 9.88
C PHE A 69 4.77 6.00 8.56
N ASN A 70 5.76 6.88 8.46
CA ASN A 70 5.98 7.71 7.27
C ASN A 70 6.54 6.90 6.10
N GLY A 71 7.45 5.96 6.38
CA GLY A 71 8.01 5.08 5.35
C GLY A 71 6.94 4.19 4.71
N ASN A 72 6.12 3.53 5.51
CA ASN A 72 5.00 2.76 4.98
C ASN A 72 3.94 3.66 4.34
N GLY A 73 3.63 4.82 4.92
CA GLY A 73 2.73 5.81 4.33
C GLY A 73 3.19 6.19 2.92
N MET A 74 4.47 6.49 2.73
CA MET A 74 5.06 6.78 1.43
C MET A 74 4.92 5.59 0.45
N TYR A 75 5.35 4.39 0.83
CA TYR A 75 5.35 3.24 -0.09
C TYR A 75 3.93 2.74 -0.41
N LEU A 76 3.03 2.68 0.57
CA LEU A 76 1.65 2.24 0.36
C LEU A 76 0.89 3.20 -0.57
N HIS A 77 1.06 4.52 -0.41
CA HIS A 77 0.48 5.50 -1.33
C HIS A 77 1.09 5.40 -2.73
N GLN A 78 2.41 5.26 -2.84
CA GLN A 78 3.06 5.03 -4.14
C GLN A 78 2.46 3.80 -4.83
N PHE A 79 2.31 2.70 -4.10
CA PHE A 79 1.73 1.47 -4.66
C PHE A 79 0.27 1.65 -5.02
N TYR A 80 -0.53 2.31 -4.19
CA TYR A 80 -1.93 2.64 -4.46
C TYR A 80 -2.08 3.42 -5.77
N PHE A 81 -1.36 4.51 -5.96
CA PHE A 81 -1.48 5.31 -7.19
C PHE A 81 -0.98 4.56 -8.43
N GLU A 82 0.09 3.76 -8.30
CA GLU A 82 0.58 2.87 -9.38
C GLU A 82 -0.42 1.76 -9.72
N ASN A 83 -1.30 1.36 -8.80
CA ASN A 83 -2.34 0.35 -9.03
C ASN A 83 -3.54 0.88 -9.81
N LEU A 84 -3.62 2.17 -10.07
CA LEU A 84 -4.78 2.77 -10.72
C LEU A 84 -4.47 3.13 -12.18
N THR A 85 -5.48 3.03 -13.04
CA THR A 85 -5.40 3.40 -14.46
C THR A 85 -6.75 3.91 -14.95
N GLU A 86 -6.73 4.80 -15.95
CA GLU A 86 -7.94 5.26 -16.65
C GLU A 86 -8.60 4.13 -17.44
N THR A 87 -7.79 3.21 -17.95
CA THR A 87 -8.22 2.07 -18.76
C THR A 87 -7.89 0.78 -18.02
N SER A 88 -8.83 0.31 -17.20
CA SER A 88 -8.78 -1.04 -16.64
C SER A 88 -8.86 -2.04 -17.80
N GLY A 89 -7.72 -2.66 -18.14
CA GLY A 89 -7.70 -3.80 -19.06
C GLY A 89 -8.43 -5.02 -18.48
N SER A 90 -8.62 -6.06 -19.30
CA SER A 90 -9.11 -7.34 -18.81
C SER A 90 -8.13 -7.96 -17.80
N LEU A 91 -8.66 -8.69 -16.82
CA LEU A 91 -7.87 -9.51 -15.91
C LEU A 91 -6.93 -10.45 -16.71
N PRO A 92 -5.60 -10.31 -16.59
CA PRO A 92 -4.64 -11.19 -17.25
C PRO A 92 -4.77 -12.64 -16.77
N ALA A 93 -4.57 -13.59 -17.68
CA ALA A 93 -4.74 -15.01 -17.38
C ALA A 93 -3.78 -15.51 -16.30
N ASP A 94 -2.54 -15.01 -16.28
CA ASP A 94 -1.54 -15.32 -15.26
C ASP A 94 -1.99 -14.84 -13.88
N VAL A 95 -2.52 -13.63 -13.76
CA VAL A 95 -3.07 -13.12 -12.49
C VAL A 95 -4.26 -13.97 -12.05
N LYS A 96 -5.17 -14.31 -12.97
CA LYS A 96 -6.33 -15.14 -12.66
C LYS A 96 -5.91 -16.50 -12.10
N VAL A 97 -4.93 -17.17 -12.72
CA VAL A 97 -4.42 -18.48 -12.26
C VAL A 97 -3.88 -18.39 -10.84
N GLU A 98 -3.11 -17.35 -10.52
CA GLU A 98 -2.55 -17.18 -9.17
C GLU A 98 -3.64 -16.93 -8.12
N LEU A 99 -4.64 -16.10 -8.45
CA LEU A 99 -5.77 -15.84 -7.56
C LEU A 99 -6.67 -17.07 -7.38
N ASP A 100 -6.98 -17.79 -8.46
CA ASP A 100 -7.76 -19.03 -8.38
C ASP A 100 -7.03 -20.09 -7.53
N SER A 101 -5.71 -20.21 -7.66
CA SER A 101 -4.90 -21.17 -6.90
C SER A 101 -4.87 -20.87 -5.40
N ASN A 102 -4.78 -19.60 -5.02
CA ASN A 102 -4.65 -19.19 -3.62
C ASN A 102 -6.00 -19.04 -2.89
N PHE A 103 -7.06 -18.64 -3.60
CA PHE A 103 -8.36 -18.30 -3.01
C PHE A 103 -9.50 -19.22 -3.49
N GLY A 104 -9.22 -20.15 -4.40
CA GLY A 104 -10.18 -21.08 -4.99
C GLY A 104 -10.93 -20.52 -6.21
N SER A 105 -11.10 -19.20 -6.31
CA SER A 105 -11.52 -18.51 -7.54
C SER A 105 -11.25 -17.00 -7.44
N PHE A 106 -11.18 -16.32 -8.58
CA PHE A 106 -11.12 -14.87 -8.65
C PHE A 106 -12.26 -14.18 -7.88
N GLU A 107 -13.49 -14.70 -7.98
CA GLU A 107 -14.63 -14.10 -7.27
C GLU A 107 -14.49 -14.27 -5.74
N LYS A 108 -14.00 -15.43 -5.27
CA LYS A 108 -13.72 -15.61 -3.84
C LYS A 108 -12.63 -14.67 -3.35
N TRP A 109 -11.56 -14.51 -4.12
CA TRP A 109 -10.53 -13.52 -3.81
C TRP A 109 -11.12 -12.10 -3.72
N LYS A 110 -11.94 -11.71 -4.70
CA LYS A 110 -12.55 -10.39 -4.76
C LYS A 110 -13.46 -10.15 -3.55
N ASP A 111 -14.30 -11.12 -3.20
CA ASP A 111 -15.17 -11.05 -2.02
C ASP A 111 -14.35 -10.88 -0.73
N GLU A 112 -13.27 -11.66 -0.57
CA GLU A 112 -12.40 -11.55 0.59
C GLU A 112 -11.63 -10.21 0.63
N PHE A 113 -11.16 -9.71 -0.51
CA PHE A 113 -10.45 -8.43 -0.61
C PHE A 113 -11.38 -7.25 -0.29
N VAL A 114 -12.62 -7.28 -0.79
CA VAL A 114 -13.66 -6.29 -0.43
C VAL A 114 -13.98 -6.36 1.05
N ALA A 115 -14.16 -7.57 1.60
CA ALA A 115 -14.42 -7.76 3.03
C ALA A 115 -13.26 -7.21 3.89
N THR A 116 -12.02 -7.43 3.46
CA THR A 116 -10.81 -6.89 4.11
C THR A 116 -10.81 -5.36 4.11
N GLY A 117 -11.13 -4.71 2.98
CA GLY A 117 -11.23 -3.26 2.90
C GLY A 117 -12.40 -2.67 3.71
N MET A 118 -13.50 -3.41 3.85
CA MET A 118 -14.61 -3.01 4.72
C MET A 118 -14.27 -3.14 6.20
N ALA A 119 -13.49 -4.15 6.59
CA ALA A 119 -13.09 -4.41 7.97
C ALA A 119 -11.94 -3.50 8.44
N GLY A 120 -11.05 -3.10 7.53
CA GLY A 120 -9.87 -2.30 7.85
C GLY A 120 -10.16 -0.83 8.13
N ARG A 121 -9.30 -0.22 8.96
CA ARG A 121 -9.32 1.23 9.20
C ARG A 121 -8.35 2.00 8.31
N GLY A 122 -7.33 1.32 7.78
CA GLY A 122 -6.28 1.95 6.99
C GLY A 122 -6.13 1.38 5.58
N TRP A 123 -5.83 0.09 5.45
CA TRP A 123 -5.50 -0.53 4.16
C TRP A 123 -6.02 -1.95 4.05
N ALA A 124 -6.31 -2.35 2.81
CA ALA A 124 -6.35 -3.75 2.39
C ALA A 124 -5.24 -3.99 1.37
N VAL A 125 -4.45 -5.05 1.57
CA VAL A 125 -3.28 -5.36 0.76
C VAL A 125 -3.33 -6.81 0.31
N LEU A 126 -3.43 -7.06 -0.99
CA LEU A 126 -3.04 -8.35 -1.55
C LEU A 126 -1.51 -8.39 -1.58
N GLY A 127 -0.90 -9.40 -0.98
CA GLY A 127 0.55 -9.55 -0.97
C GLY A 127 0.99 -11.00 -1.06
N LEU A 128 2.22 -11.22 -1.52
CA LEU A 128 2.84 -12.54 -1.57
C LEU A 128 3.79 -12.70 -0.37
N ASN A 129 3.60 -13.75 0.43
CA ASN A 129 4.54 -14.10 1.49
C ASN A 129 5.74 -14.83 0.90
N ILE A 130 6.95 -14.31 1.13
CA ILE A 130 8.17 -14.90 0.57
C ILE A 130 8.57 -16.22 1.22
N GLU A 131 8.03 -16.54 2.39
CA GLU A 131 8.33 -17.79 3.10
C GLU A 131 7.60 -18.99 2.49
N ASP A 132 6.28 -18.86 2.24
CA ASP A 132 5.43 -19.97 1.77
C ASP A 132 5.00 -19.83 0.30
N GLY A 133 5.33 -18.71 -0.36
CA GLY A 133 4.99 -18.44 -1.75
C GLY A 133 3.50 -18.17 -2.02
N LYS A 134 2.67 -18.01 -0.98
CA LYS A 134 1.22 -17.82 -1.09
C LYS A 134 0.81 -16.36 -1.10
N LEU A 135 -0.36 -16.11 -1.67
CA LEU A 135 -1.04 -14.82 -1.66
C LEU A 135 -1.97 -14.69 -0.46
N TYR A 136 -1.97 -13.52 0.17
CA TYR A 136 -2.81 -13.18 1.31
C TYR A 136 -3.46 -11.81 1.11
N ASN A 137 -4.70 -11.65 1.56
CA ASN A 137 -5.30 -10.35 1.80
C ASN A 137 -5.00 -9.93 3.25
N LEU A 138 -4.24 -8.86 3.43
CA LEU A 138 -3.82 -8.33 4.72
C LEU A 138 -4.57 -7.05 5.03
N LEU A 139 -4.98 -6.92 6.29
CA LEU A 139 -5.56 -5.71 6.86
C LEU A 139 -4.48 -4.94 7.63
N LEU A 140 -4.38 -3.64 7.38
CA LEU A 140 -3.58 -2.72 8.18
C LEU A 140 -4.48 -1.61 8.72
N ASP A 141 -4.51 -1.42 10.03
CA ASP A 141 -5.33 -0.40 10.69
C ASP A 141 -4.68 1.00 10.66
N ALA A 142 -3.37 1.05 10.46
CA ALA A 142 -2.60 2.26 10.17
C ALA A 142 -1.44 1.90 9.22
N HIS A 143 -0.66 2.89 8.74
CA HIS A 143 0.47 2.60 7.84
C HIS A 143 1.46 1.57 8.43
N ASN A 144 1.61 1.51 9.76
CA ASN A 144 2.52 0.62 10.47
C ASN A 144 1.85 -0.30 11.50
N ILE A 145 0.52 -0.46 11.48
CA ILE A 145 -0.21 -1.35 12.40
C ILE A 145 -0.92 -2.43 11.60
N GLY A 146 -0.50 -3.68 11.80
CA GLY A 146 -0.99 -4.85 11.05
C GLY A 146 0.00 -5.31 9.98
N GLY A 147 -0.47 -6.17 9.07
CA GLY A 147 0.35 -6.78 8.01
C GLY A 147 1.38 -7.81 8.53
N LEU A 148 2.07 -8.45 7.59
CA LEU A 148 3.11 -9.45 7.86
C LEU A 148 4.45 -8.96 7.29
N VAL A 149 5.53 -9.06 8.07
CA VAL A 149 6.85 -8.52 7.71
C VAL A 149 7.51 -9.22 6.51
N THR A 150 7.09 -10.43 6.19
CA THR A 150 7.59 -11.25 5.07
C THR A 150 6.76 -11.11 3.80
N VAL A 151 5.71 -10.26 3.81
CA VAL A 151 4.80 -10.11 2.68
C VAL A 151 5.21 -8.95 1.79
N ILE A 152 5.39 -9.24 0.50
CA ILE A 152 5.61 -8.25 -0.55
C ILE A 152 4.25 -7.74 -1.07
N PRO A 153 3.94 -6.43 -0.97
CA PRO A 153 2.69 -5.87 -1.49
C PRO A 153 2.56 -6.02 -3.01
N ILE A 154 1.40 -6.50 -3.46
CA ILE A 154 1.05 -6.67 -4.87
C ILE A 154 0.02 -5.62 -5.29
N LEU A 155 -1.14 -5.60 -4.62
CA LEU A 155 -2.24 -4.67 -4.82
C LEU A 155 -2.59 -4.03 -3.47
N VAL A 156 -2.77 -2.72 -3.45
CA VAL A 156 -2.93 -1.90 -2.24
C VAL A 156 -4.13 -0.99 -2.44
N LEU A 157 -5.10 -1.10 -1.54
CA LEU A 157 -6.32 -0.29 -1.44
C LEU A 157 -6.22 0.55 -0.15
N ASP A 158 -6.30 1.88 -0.30
CA ASP A 158 -6.39 2.83 0.83
C ASP A 158 -7.85 2.92 1.29
N VAL A 159 -8.12 2.67 2.56
CA VAL A 159 -9.47 2.82 3.17
C VAL A 159 -9.48 3.81 4.32
N PHE A 160 -8.43 4.63 4.48
CA PHE A 160 -8.54 5.85 5.27
C PHE A 160 -9.62 6.76 4.68
N GLU A 161 -10.30 7.51 5.54
CA GLU A 161 -11.41 8.39 5.11
C GLU A 161 -10.94 9.44 4.09
N HIS A 162 -9.70 9.93 4.18
CA HIS A 162 -9.15 10.88 3.20
C HIS A 162 -9.12 10.34 1.77
N ALA A 163 -9.12 9.01 1.58
CA ALA A 163 -9.03 8.39 0.27
C ALA A 163 -10.36 8.38 -0.50
N TYR A 164 -11.49 8.62 0.17
CA TYR A 164 -12.82 8.48 -0.44
C TYR A 164 -13.89 9.46 0.03
N PHE A 165 -13.75 10.06 1.22
CA PHE A 165 -14.88 10.77 1.86
C PHE A 165 -15.36 11.98 1.06
N ILE A 166 -14.47 12.63 0.30
CA ILE A 166 -14.83 13.78 -0.56
C ILE A 166 -15.85 13.39 -1.64
N ASP A 167 -15.70 12.20 -2.24
CA ASP A 167 -16.53 11.76 -3.36
C ASP A 167 -17.69 10.84 -2.92
N TYR A 168 -17.51 10.07 -1.84
CA TYR A 168 -18.43 9.01 -1.43
C TYR A 168 -19.09 9.25 -0.06
N GLY A 169 -18.65 10.26 0.70
CA GLY A 169 -19.06 10.43 2.10
C GLY A 169 -18.80 9.16 2.90
N THR A 170 -19.83 8.64 3.58
CA THR A 170 -19.75 7.41 4.38
C THR A 170 -19.86 6.12 3.54
N ASN A 171 -20.12 6.21 2.23
CA ASN A 171 -20.34 5.04 1.38
C ASN A 171 -19.02 4.39 0.90
N ARG A 172 -18.23 3.87 1.85
CA ARG A 172 -16.97 3.18 1.58
C ARG A 172 -17.12 2.01 0.60
N LYS A 173 -18.23 1.26 0.68
CA LYS A 173 -18.45 0.10 -0.18
C LYS A 173 -18.46 0.49 -1.66
N GLU A 174 -19.11 1.60 -1.99
CA GLU A 174 -19.14 2.10 -3.37
C GLU A 174 -17.77 2.58 -3.85
N TYR A 175 -17.00 3.22 -2.96
CA TYR A 175 -15.60 3.55 -3.24
C TYR A 175 -14.76 2.31 -3.57
N ILE A 176 -14.86 1.25 -2.76
CA ILE A 176 -14.12 0.00 -3.00
C ILE A 176 -14.55 -0.61 -4.34
N ASN A 177 -15.84 -0.64 -4.66
CA ASN A 177 -16.32 -1.13 -5.95
C ASN A 177 -15.77 -0.31 -7.12
N SER A 178 -15.73 1.02 -6.99
CA SER A 178 -15.14 1.89 -8.00
C SER A 178 -13.63 1.63 -8.16
N TYR A 179 -12.90 1.48 -7.05
CA TYR A 179 -11.49 1.13 -7.06
C TYR A 179 -11.21 -0.18 -7.82
N LEU A 180 -12.02 -1.23 -7.62
CA LEU A 180 -11.88 -2.50 -8.33
C LEU A 180 -11.96 -2.34 -9.85
N GLY A 181 -12.76 -1.39 -10.33
CA GLY A 181 -12.89 -1.05 -11.75
C GLY A 181 -11.74 -0.20 -12.32
N LEU A 182 -10.81 0.24 -11.48
CA LEU A 182 -9.64 1.06 -11.85
C LEU A 182 -8.32 0.29 -11.74
N ILE A 183 -8.34 -0.99 -11.36
CA ILE A 183 -7.13 -1.76 -11.14
C ILE A 183 -6.30 -1.87 -12.43
N ASN A 184 -5.03 -1.46 -12.32
CA ASN A 184 -4.01 -1.66 -13.32
C ASN A 184 -3.44 -3.08 -13.20
N TRP A 185 -4.13 -4.03 -13.84
CA TRP A 185 -3.75 -5.44 -13.77
C TRP A 185 -2.37 -5.76 -14.35
N ALA A 186 -1.83 -4.92 -15.25
CA ALA A 186 -0.47 -5.09 -15.75
C ALA A 186 0.57 -4.84 -14.65
N VAL A 187 0.32 -3.87 -13.77
CA VAL A 187 1.17 -3.62 -12.58
C VAL A 187 1.06 -4.78 -11.59
N VAL A 188 -0.15 -5.29 -11.35
CA VAL A 188 -0.39 -6.47 -10.50
C VAL A 188 0.37 -7.70 -11.01
N SER A 189 0.20 -8.06 -12.29
CA SER A 189 0.91 -9.17 -12.95
C SER A 189 2.43 -9.02 -12.79
N LYS A 190 2.97 -7.83 -13.10
CA LYS A 190 4.41 -7.55 -12.99
C LYS A 190 4.91 -7.71 -11.55
N ARG A 191 4.15 -7.26 -10.55
CA ARG A 191 4.52 -7.40 -9.13
C ARG A 191 4.46 -8.85 -8.68
N ILE A 192 3.44 -9.62 -9.08
CA ILE A 192 3.35 -11.06 -8.77
C ILE A 192 4.58 -11.79 -9.34
N SER A 193 4.90 -11.56 -10.61
CA SER A 193 6.07 -12.14 -11.27
C SER A 193 7.38 -11.84 -10.52
N LYS A 194 7.55 -10.60 -10.06
CA LYS A 194 8.73 -10.20 -9.26
C LYS A 194 8.74 -10.85 -7.88
N ALA A 195 7.61 -10.88 -7.18
CA ALA A 195 7.52 -11.46 -5.84
C ALA A 195 7.76 -12.97 -5.87
N LYS A 196 7.26 -13.69 -6.88
CA LYS A 196 7.57 -15.12 -7.08
C LYS A 196 9.05 -15.38 -7.35
N ARG A 197 9.72 -14.51 -8.11
CA ARG A 197 11.18 -14.58 -8.26
C ARG A 197 11.90 -14.38 -6.93
N MET A 198 11.43 -13.44 -6.11
CA MET A 198 11.99 -13.21 -4.78
C MET A 198 11.81 -14.42 -3.87
N HIS A 199 10.60 -15.00 -3.82
CA HIS A 199 10.34 -16.24 -3.07
C HIS A 199 11.31 -17.35 -3.47
N LYS A 200 11.48 -17.60 -4.78
CA LYS A 200 12.42 -18.60 -5.27
C LYS A 200 13.85 -18.35 -4.77
N ILE A 201 14.35 -17.13 -4.85
CA ILE A 201 15.69 -16.75 -4.36
C ILE A 201 15.78 -16.88 -2.82
N TRP A 202 14.70 -16.59 -2.11
CA TRP A 202 14.66 -16.61 -0.64
C TRP A 202 14.69 -18.02 -0.06
N THR A 203 14.08 -18.98 -0.75
CA THR A 203 13.97 -20.38 -0.30
C THR A 203 15.05 -21.31 -0.86
N GLU A 204 15.86 -20.85 -1.81
CA GLU A 204 17.07 -21.54 -2.30
C GLU A 204 18.22 -21.42 -1.29
#